data_AF-A0A3D3GQN7-F1
#
_entry.id   AF-A0A3D3GQN7-F1
#
_cell.length_a   1.000
_cell.length_b   1.000
_cell.length_c   1.000
_cell.angle_alpha   90.00
_cell.angle_beta   90.00
_cell.angle_gamma   90.00
#
_symmetry.space_group_name_H-M   'P 1'
#
loop_
_entity.id
_entity.type
_entity.pdbx_description
1 polymer ?
#
loop_
_entity_poly.entity_id
_entity_poly.type
_entity_poly.pdbx_seq_one_letter_code
_entity_poly.pdbx_strand_id
1 'polypeptide(L)' 'DKRWDDVRDLKDLNKHALKEYQHFFETYKQLKGKPAPVEIQGVYGRDEAIKAVRKSVELYKKEFGK' A
#
# COMPACT_ATOMS: atom_id res chain seq x y z
N ASP A 1 -0.55 -6.29 18.02
CA ASP A 1 -0.02 -5.11 18.72
C ASP A 1 -1.25 -4.31 19.14
N LYS A 2 -1.43 -4.09 20.45
CA LYS A 2 -2.67 -3.53 21.02
C LYS A 2 -3.07 -2.18 20.43
N ARG A 3 -2.11 -1.45 19.85
CA ARG A 3 -2.38 -0.15 19.19
C ARG A 3 -3.23 -0.28 17.92
N TRP A 4 -3.40 -1.49 17.40
CA TRP A 4 -4.07 -1.75 16.12
C TRP A 4 -5.29 -2.68 16.25
N ASP A 5 -5.67 -3.09 17.46
CA ASP A 5 -6.73 -4.09 17.66
C ASP A 5 -8.10 -3.61 17.15
N ASP A 6 -8.33 -2.29 17.13
CA ASP A 6 -9.56 -1.65 16.64
C ASP A 6 -9.51 -1.23 15.16
N VAL A 7 -8.36 -1.37 14.50
CA VAL A 7 -8.19 -0.96 13.10
C VAL A 7 -8.57 -2.11 12.17
N ARG A 8 -9.69 -1.98 11.46
CA ARG A 8 -10.21 -3.02 10.56
C ARG A 8 -10.25 -2.58 9.11
N ASP A 9 -10.25 -1.29 8.85
CA ASP A 9 -10.27 -0.68 7.51
C ASP A 9 -9.59 0.70 7.52
N LEU A 10 -9.37 1.28 6.34
CA LEU A 10 -8.74 2.59 6.17
C LEU A 10 -9.43 3.71 6.96
N LYS A 11 -10.76 3.63 7.08
CA LYS A 11 -11.56 4.63 7.81
C LYS A 11 -11.30 4.65 9.31
N ASP A 12 -10.73 3.58 9.87
CA ASP A 12 -10.40 3.47 11.28
C ASP A 12 -9.02 4.11 11.59
N LEU A 13 -8.27 4.48 10.56
CA LEU A 13 -6.97 5.16 10.70
C LEU A 13 -7.15 6.64 11.02
N ASN A 14 -6.15 7.20 11.70
CA ASN A 14 -6.02 8.65 11.82
C ASN A 14 -5.95 9.28 10.42
N LYS A 15 -6.75 10.34 10.17
CA LYS A 15 -6.81 11.09 8.91
C LYS A 15 -5.45 11.60 8.42
N HIS A 16 -4.50 11.83 9.32
CA HIS A 16 -3.14 12.26 8.98
C HIS A 16 -2.22 11.10 8.57
N ALA A 17 -2.45 9.88 9.06
CA ALA A 17 -1.60 8.73 8.77
C ALA A 17 -1.53 8.44 7.26
N LEU A 18 -2.68 8.52 6.56
CA LEU A 18 -2.72 8.33 5.12
C LEU A 18 -1.92 9.40 4.36
N LYS A 19 -1.98 10.66 4.80
CA LYS A 19 -1.19 11.75 4.21
C LYS A 19 0.30 11.53 4.42
N GLU A 20 0.71 11.08 5.60
CA GLU A 20 2.10 10.75 5.90
C GLU A 20 2.62 9.61 5.03
N TYR A 21 1.84 8.54 4.85
CA TYR A 21 2.22 7.42 3.98
C TYR A 21 2.35 7.85 2.51
N GLN A 22 1.37 8.60 2.01
CA GLN A 22 1.43 9.15 0.64
C GLN A 22 2.66 10.03 0.45
N HIS A 23 2.86 11.00 1.34
CA HIS A 23 4.00 11.91 1.27
C HIS A 23 5.32 11.15 1.31
N PHE A 24 5.46 10.16 2.20
CA PHE A 24 6.66 9.33 2.26
C PHE A 24 6.97 8.68 0.90
N PHE A 25 5.99 7.99 0.28
CA PHE A 25 6.23 7.32 -1.00
C PHE A 25 6.44 8.27 -2.17
N GLU A 26 5.82 9.45 -2.17
CA GLU A 26 6.02 10.46 -3.20
C GLU A 26 7.40 11.15 -3.10
N THR A 27 7.96 11.23 -1.89
CA THR A 27 9.19 11.98 -1.63
C THR A 27 10.45 11.12 -1.46
N TYR A 28 10.36 9.85 -1.08
CA TYR A 28 11.54 9.04 -0.70
C TYR A 28 12.61 8.88 -1.80
N LYS A 29 12.24 9.07 -3.08
CA LYS A 29 13.15 8.95 -4.23
C LYS A 29 13.68 10.29 -4.74
N GLN A 30 13.25 11.42 -4.17
CA GLN A 30 13.58 12.75 -4.71
C GLN A 30 15.08 13.05 -4.74
N LEU A 31 15.85 12.50 -3.79
CA LEU A 31 17.31 12.70 -3.72
C LEU A 31 18.11 11.73 -4.62
N LYS A 32 17.45 10.77 -5.28
CA LYS A 32 18.15 9.90 -6.23
C LYS A 32 18.38 10.71 -7.49
N GLY A 33 19.64 10.84 -7.91
CA GLY A 33 20.06 11.72 -9.03
C GLY A 33 19.43 11.46 -10.40
N LYS A 34 18.46 10.55 -10.51
CA LYS A 34 17.54 10.44 -11.64
C LYS A 34 16.11 10.65 -11.12
N PRO A 35 15.33 11.57 -11.71
CA PRO A 35 13.94 11.77 -11.32
C PRO A 35 13.16 10.47 -11.54
N ALA A 36 12.74 9.86 -10.44
CA ALA A 36 11.85 8.71 -10.42
C ALA A 36 10.61 9.10 -9.61
N PRO A 37 9.73 9.96 -10.19
CA PRO A 37 8.53 10.40 -9.52
C PRO A 37 7.68 9.18 -9.18
N VAL A 38 7.17 9.16 -7.97
CA VAL A 38 6.18 8.18 -7.52
C VAL A 38 4.89 8.93 -7.36
N GLU A 39 3.84 8.43 -8.00
CA GLU A 39 2.50 8.99 -7.95
C GLU A 39 1.56 7.95 -7.31
N ILE A 40 0.82 8.37 -6.29
CA ILE A 40 -0.19 7.54 -5.65
C ILE A 40 -1.54 7.83 -6.28
N GLN A 41 -1.96 6.99 -7.24
CA GLN A 41 -3.23 7.17 -7.97
C GLN A 41 -4.48 6.86 -7.13
N GLY A 42 -4.33 6.19 -5.99
CA GLY A 42 -5.45 5.87 -5.10
C GLY A 42 -5.03 5.02 -3.92
N VAL A 43 -5.79 5.12 -2.83
CA VAL A 43 -5.65 4.28 -1.64
C VAL A 43 -6.99 3.57 -1.42
N TYR A 44 -6.94 2.25 -1.31
CA TYR A 44 -8.13 1.40 -1.29
C TYR A 44 -8.25 0.61 0.01
N GLY A 45 -9.49 0.28 0.37
CA GLY A 45 -9.86 -0.37 1.61
C GLY A 45 -9.40 -1.83 1.72
N ARG A 46 -9.82 -2.44 2.82
CA ARG A 46 -9.49 -3.84 3.13
C ARG A 46 -9.87 -4.82 2.01
N ASP A 47 -11.03 -4.65 1.39
CA ASP A 47 -11.55 -5.60 0.40
C ASP A 47 -10.67 -5.64 -0.86
N GLU A 48 -10.29 -4.47 -1.37
CA GLU A 48 -9.37 -4.33 -2.49
C GLU A 48 -7.97 -4.85 -2.14
N ALA A 49 -7.49 -4.59 -0.93
CA ALA A 49 -6.22 -5.10 -0.46
C ALA A 49 -6.20 -6.65 -0.44
N ILE A 50 -7.25 -7.28 0.09
CA ILE A 50 -7.37 -8.75 0.08
C ILE A 50 -7.43 -9.30 -1.34
N LYS A 51 -8.18 -8.66 -2.25
CA LYS A 51 -8.23 -9.04 -3.67
C LYS A 51 -6.84 -8.97 -4.33
N ALA A 52 -6.08 -7.90 -4.07
CA ALA A 52 -4.73 -7.74 -4.60
C ALA A 52 -3.76 -8.83 -4.11
N VAL A 53 -3.83 -9.19 -2.82
CA VAL A 53 -3.01 -10.28 -2.24
C VAL A 53 -3.37 -11.64 -2.84
N ARG A 54 -4.66 -11.96 -2.99
CA ARG A 54 -5.06 -13.23 -3.63
C ARG A 54 -4.57 -13.30 -5.07
N LYS A 55 -4.74 -12.21 -5.83
CA LYS A 55 -4.25 -12.10 -7.20
C LYS A 55 -2.74 -12.29 -7.28
N SER A 56 -1.96 -11.71 -6.37
CA SER A 56 -0.50 -11.87 -6.38
C SER A 56 -0.07 -13.32 -6.12
N VAL A 57 -0.76 -14.02 -5.20
CA VAL A 57 -0.52 -15.44 -4.93
C VAL A 57 -0.85 -16.30 -6.15
N GLU A 58 -1.96 -16.05 -6.83
CA GLU A 58 -2.34 -16.76 -8.05
C GLU A 58 -1.34 -16.53 -9.19
N LEU A 59 -0.91 -15.28 -9.39
CA LEU A 59 0.11 -14.95 -10.39
C LEU A 59 1.43 -15.66 -10.10
N TYR A 60 1.87 -15.68 -8.84
CA TYR A 60 3.07 -16.40 -8.45
C TYR A 60 2.96 -17.90 -8.74
N LYS A 61 1.83 -18.52 -8.40
CA LYS A 61 1.59 -19.94 -8.71
C LYS A 61 1.53 -20.22 -10.21
N LYS A 62 0.99 -19.29 -11.01
CA LYS A 62 0.96 -19.45 -12.47
C LYS A 62 2.36 -19.36 -13.09
N GLU A 63 3.18 -18.44 -12.60
CA GLU A 63 4.52 -18.19 -13.14
C GLU A 63 5.55 -19.22 -12.66
N PHE A 64 5.44 -19.68 -11.41
CA PHE A 64 6.44 -20.52 -10.75
C PHE A 64 5.91 -21.85 -10.21
N GLY A 65 4.60 -22.10 -10.29
CA GLY A 65 4.02 -23.39 -9.97
C GLY A 65 4.37 -24.38 -11.08
N LYS A 66 5.17 -25.37 -10.72
CA LYS A 66 5.49 -26.51 -11.58
C LYS A 66 4.26 -27.32 -11.94
#